data_AF-A0A419W7W7-F1
#
_entry.id   AF-A0A419W7W7-F1
#
_cell.length_a   1.000
_cell.length_b   1.000
_cell.length_c   1.000
_cell.angle_alpha   90.00
_cell.angle_beta   90.00
_cell.angle_gamma   90.00
#
_symmetry.space_group_name_H-M   'P 1'
#
loop_
_entity.id
_entity.type
_entity.pdbx_description
1 polymer ?
#
loop_
_entity_poly.entity_id
_entity_poly.type
_entity_poly.pdbx_seq_one_letter_code
_entity_poly.pdbx_strand_id
1 'polypeptide(L)'
;MKRVLLLVVVAGLTFLVILFATKPELLNDIWIWAIGLSGLIIKGFQSIIEYFKGLFDGDDSKSQTVAPSEPDTFSGNKLKLLRVSDDGDTTIGMLYVNDQFYCYTLEDTGKRTDNPAEVRIPAGNYPISFSKQNDEMTLSYRAKYPSWFGKHLQLSQVPKHDAVYIHHGGSHRDTTQGCILVSDSIQATGSDTELTNSMLTFQRLYQFMSQQLAAGTAHRISIYDEKWINQLTQTK
;
A
#
# COMPACT_ATOMS: atom_id res chain seq x y z
N MET A 1 -18.64 32.40 32.50
CA MET A 1 -18.53 30.95 32.19
C MET A 1 -18.12 30.10 33.40
N LYS A 2 -16.98 30.35 34.06
CA LYS A 2 -16.50 29.53 35.22
C LYS A 2 -17.49 29.40 36.39
N ARG A 3 -18.25 30.45 36.73
CA ARG A 3 -19.27 30.42 37.81
C ARG A 3 -20.50 29.58 37.45
N VAL A 4 -20.89 29.58 36.18
CA VAL A 4 -21.98 28.73 35.68
C VAL A 4 -21.54 27.26 35.68
N LEU A 5 -20.30 27.00 35.27
CA LEU A 5 -19.73 25.65 35.34
C LEU A 5 -19.68 25.12 36.79
N LEU A 6 -19.25 25.96 37.75
CA LEU A 6 -19.25 25.60 39.17
C LEU A 6 -20.67 25.25 39.66
N LEU A 7 -21.67 26.05 39.31
CA LEU A 7 -23.07 25.79 39.71
C LEU A 7 -23.62 24.51 39.10
N VAL A 8 -23.30 24.21 37.83
CA VAL A 8 -23.70 22.95 37.17
C VAL A 8 -23.04 21.74 37.83
N VAL A 9 -21.76 21.84 38.19
CA VAL A 9 -21.04 20.76 38.90
C VAL A 9 -21.65 20.53 40.28
N VAL A 10 -21.90 21.60 41.04
CA VAL A 10 -22.53 21.49 42.37
C VAL A 10 -23.93 20.89 42.26
N ALA A 11 -24.74 21.35 41.31
CA ALA A 11 -26.08 20.80 41.05
C ALA A 11 -26.02 19.31 40.67
N GLY A 12 -25.08 18.92 39.81
CA GLY A 12 -24.86 17.53 39.41
C GLY A 12 -24.44 16.63 40.58
N LEU A 13 -23.54 17.12 41.44
CA LEU A 13 -23.12 16.40 42.65
C LEU A 13 -24.28 16.24 43.64
N THR A 14 -25.07 17.29 43.85
CA THR A 14 -26.25 17.20 44.73
C THR A 14 -27.29 16.23 44.17
N PHE A 15 -27.51 16.23 42.86
CA PHE A 15 -28.41 15.27 42.21
C PHE A 15 -27.91 13.83 42.36
N LEU A 16 -26.60 13.59 42.19
CA LEU A 16 -25.97 12.29 42.42
C LEU A 16 -26.16 11.80 43.85
N VAL A 17 -25.98 12.67 44.85
CA VAL A 17 -26.18 12.32 46.27
C VAL A 17 -27.65 12.00 46.55
N ILE A 18 -28.59 12.77 45.99
CA ILE A 18 -30.03 12.49 46.12
C ILE A 18 -30.40 11.18 45.43
N LEU A 19 -29.87 10.92 44.23
CA LEU A 19 -30.12 9.69 43.48
C LEU A 19 -29.57 8.46 44.22
N PHE A 20 -28.37 8.59 44.83
CA PHE A 20 -27.78 7.58 45.72
C PHE A 20 -28.66 7.30 46.94
N ALA A 21 -29.17 8.34 47.60
CA ALA A 21 -29.99 8.21 48.80
C ALA A 21 -31.41 7.69 48.53
N THR A 22 -32.00 8.02 47.37
CA THR A 22 -33.39 7.70 47.05
C THR A 22 -33.55 6.37 46.29
N LYS A 23 -32.51 5.92 45.57
CA LYS A 23 -32.55 4.71 44.75
C LYS A 23 -31.24 3.92 44.86
N PRO A 24 -30.93 3.36 46.05
CA PRO A 24 -29.70 2.59 46.25
C PRO A 24 -29.62 1.33 45.36
N GLU A 25 -30.76 0.81 44.92
CA GLU A 25 -30.84 -0.35 44.03
C GLU A 25 -30.28 -0.13 42.62
N LEU A 26 -30.25 1.12 42.11
CA LEU A 26 -29.60 1.43 40.84
C LEU A 26 -28.08 1.19 40.88
N LEU A 27 -27.45 1.27 42.05
CA LEU A 27 -26.03 1.03 42.21
C LEU A 27 -25.69 -0.46 42.13
N ASN A 28 -26.59 -1.32 42.61
CA ASN A 28 -26.37 -2.77 42.53
C ASN A 28 -26.41 -3.24 41.07
N ASP A 29 -27.33 -2.71 40.28
CA ASP A 29 -27.41 -3.03 38.85
C ASP A 29 -26.15 -2.54 38.12
N ILE A 30 -25.76 -1.27 38.31
CA ILE A 30 -24.54 -0.71 37.67
C ILE A 30 -23.28 -1.46 38.13
N TRP A 31 -23.22 -1.87 39.40
CA TRP A 31 -22.03 -2.52 39.94
C TRP A 31 -21.85 -3.94 39.37
N ILE A 32 -22.93 -4.70 39.17
CA ILE A 32 -22.88 -6.01 38.50
C ILE A 32 -22.37 -5.88 37.06
N TRP A 33 -22.81 -4.87 36.32
CA TRP A 33 -22.33 -4.62 34.95
C TRP A 33 -20.85 -4.20 34.91
N ALA A 34 -20.39 -3.37 35.85
CA ALA A 34 -18.98 -2.94 35.87
C ALA A 34 -18.02 -4.05 36.33
N ILE A 35 -18.42 -4.95 37.25
CA ILE A 35 -17.65 -6.16 37.58
C ILE A 35 -17.58 -7.09 36.35
N GLY A 36 -18.71 -7.29 35.65
CA GLY A 36 -18.76 -8.09 34.43
C GLY A 36 -17.88 -7.54 33.30
N LEU A 37 -17.82 -6.22 33.14
CA LEU A 37 -16.96 -5.54 32.17
C LEU A 37 -15.47 -5.63 32.54
N SER A 38 -15.14 -5.62 33.84
CA SER A 38 -13.76 -5.67 34.31
C SER A 38 -13.03 -6.96 33.89
N GLY A 39 -13.73 -8.09 33.84
CA GLY A 39 -13.18 -9.36 33.36
C GLY A 39 -12.83 -9.36 31.87
N LEU A 40 -13.59 -8.63 31.04
CA LEU A 40 -13.31 -8.48 29.61
C LEU A 40 -12.10 -7.57 29.37
N ILE A 41 -11.94 -6.53 30.19
CA ILE A 41 -10.81 -5.62 30.13
C ILE A 41 -9.50 -6.35 30.49
N ILE A 42 -9.51 -7.23 31.49
CA ILE A 42 -8.30 -7.97 31.91
C ILE A 42 -7.83 -8.95 30.84
N LYS A 43 -8.75 -9.72 30.22
CA LYS A 43 -8.41 -10.63 29.10
C LYS A 43 -7.92 -9.86 27.87
N GLY A 44 -8.54 -8.73 27.55
CA GLY A 44 -8.09 -7.87 26.44
C GLY A 44 -6.70 -7.27 26.69
N PHE A 45 -6.39 -6.91 27.94
CA PHE A 45 -5.11 -6.29 28.28
C PHE A 45 -3.92 -7.24 28.14
N GLN A 46 -4.11 -8.54 28.42
CA GLN A 46 -3.05 -9.54 28.22
C GLN A 46 -2.74 -9.76 26.73
N SER A 47 -3.77 -9.89 25.88
CA SER A 47 -3.57 -10.00 24.43
C SER A 47 -2.93 -8.75 23.82
N ILE A 48 -3.24 -7.57 24.35
CA ILE A 48 -2.61 -6.32 23.93
C ILE A 48 -1.13 -6.28 24.36
N ILE A 49 -0.79 -6.70 25.59
CA ILE A 49 0.61 -6.74 26.05
C ILE A 49 1.43 -7.75 25.25
N GLU A 50 0.91 -8.94 24.94
CA GLU A 50 1.65 -9.91 24.10
C GLU A 50 1.84 -9.40 22.66
N TYR A 51 0.84 -8.73 22.09
CA TYR A 51 0.95 -8.05 20.80
C TYR A 51 2.02 -6.95 20.81
N PHE A 52 2.08 -6.14 21.87
CA PHE A 52 3.10 -5.09 22.00
C PHE A 52 4.49 -5.66 22.29
N LYS A 53 4.63 -6.73 23.06
CA LYS A 53 5.93 -7.38 23.31
C LYS A 53 6.53 -7.98 22.03
N GLY A 54 5.71 -8.61 21.19
CA GLY A 54 6.14 -9.10 19.87
C GLY A 54 6.59 -7.98 18.91
N LEU A 55 6.16 -6.74 19.16
CA LEU A 55 6.55 -5.56 18.39
C LEU A 55 7.91 -4.98 18.84
N PHE A 56 8.36 -5.30 20.05
CA PHE A 56 9.57 -4.73 20.67
C PHE A 56 10.72 -5.73 20.85
N ASP A 57 10.49 -7.04 20.71
CA ASP A 57 11.54 -8.07 20.79
C ASP A 57 12.25 -8.38 19.45
N GLY A 58 12.09 -7.50 18.44
CA GLY A 58 12.74 -7.62 17.12
C GLY A 58 14.14 -7.02 17.07
N ASP A 59 15.13 -7.86 17.38
CA ASP A 59 16.57 -7.84 17.00
C ASP A 59 17.20 -6.50 16.55
N ASP A 60 18.13 -6.02 17.38
CA ASP A 60 19.04 -4.90 17.16
C ASP A 60 20.01 -5.15 15.97
N SER A 61 19.51 -5.04 14.73
CA SER A 61 20.37 -4.96 13.55
C SER A 61 20.30 -3.57 12.91
N LYS A 62 21.19 -2.70 13.39
CA LYS A 62 21.73 -1.47 12.76
C LYS A 62 20.82 -0.78 11.73
N SER A 63 19.91 0.06 12.22
CA SER A 63 19.22 1.08 11.42
C SER A 63 20.22 2.17 11.00
N GLN A 64 20.40 2.35 9.69
CA GLN A 64 21.03 3.55 9.14
C GLN A 64 20.01 4.69 9.21
N THR A 65 20.31 5.68 10.03
CA THR A 65 19.61 6.97 10.08
C THR A 65 19.80 7.67 8.73
N VAL A 66 18.78 7.69 7.87
CA VAL A 66 18.81 8.46 6.62
C VAL A 66 18.45 9.91 6.96
N ALA A 67 19.45 10.80 6.86
CA ALA A 67 19.28 12.25 6.88
C ALA A 67 18.27 12.71 5.80
N PRO A 68 17.72 13.94 5.85
CA PRO A 68 16.80 14.46 4.85
C PRO A 68 17.39 14.19 3.45
N SER A 69 16.73 13.33 2.67
CA SER A 69 17.25 12.90 1.38
C SER A 69 17.50 14.12 0.51
N GLU A 70 18.68 14.20 -0.10
CA GLU A 70 19.02 15.26 -1.05
C GLU A 70 17.87 15.49 -2.04
N PRO A 71 17.63 16.74 -2.46
CA PRO A 71 16.55 17.05 -3.40
C PRO A 71 16.72 16.19 -4.65
N ASP A 72 15.72 15.36 -4.95
CA ASP A 72 15.73 14.47 -6.10
C ASP A 72 15.83 15.29 -7.41
N THR A 73 17.04 15.33 -7.96
CA THR A 73 17.45 16.15 -9.11
C THR A 73 16.91 15.66 -10.45
N PHE A 74 16.13 14.59 -10.47
CA PHE A 74 15.56 14.05 -11.70
C PHE A 74 14.55 15.01 -12.34
N SER A 75 14.88 15.43 -13.57
CA SER A 75 14.02 16.25 -14.43
C SER A 75 13.25 15.35 -15.41
N GLY A 76 11.94 15.20 -15.19
CA GLY A 76 11.07 14.36 -16.00
C GLY A 76 9.82 13.91 -15.25
N ASN A 77 9.07 12.98 -15.83
CA ASN A 77 7.92 12.35 -15.19
C ASN A 77 8.38 11.30 -14.17
N LYS A 78 7.89 11.42 -12.93
CA LYS A 78 8.24 10.54 -11.82
C LYS A 78 7.10 9.58 -11.55
N LEU A 79 7.37 8.29 -11.65
CA LEU A 79 6.49 7.24 -11.18
C LEU A 79 6.99 6.77 -9.82
N LYS A 80 6.08 6.53 -8.87
CA LYS A 80 6.41 6.01 -7.55
C LYS A 80 5.48 4.84 -7.24
N LEU A 81 6.06 3.64 -7.12
CA LEU A 81 5.34 2.43 -6.75
C LEU A 81 5.64 2.12 -5.30
N LEU A 82 4.60 2.15 -4.47
CA LEU A 82 4.64 1.81 -3.06
C LEU A 82 4.00 0.44 -2.88
N ARG A 83 4.79 -0.59 -2.58
CA ARG A 83 4.26 -1.93 -2.28
C ARG A 83 3.57 -1.88 -0.92
N VAL A 84 2.35 -2.36 -0.83
CA VAL A 84 1.51 -2.27 0.37
C VAL A 84 1.53 -3.58 1.15
N SER A 85 1.36 -4.70 0.46
CA SER A 85 1.29 -6.02 1.08
C SER A 85 1.73 -7.11 0.11
N ASP A 86 2.35 -8.16 0.63
CA ASP A 86 2.70 -9.38 -0.08
C ASP A 86 2.12 -10.57 0.69
N ASP A 87 1.21 -11.31 0.06
CA ASP A 87 0.46 -12.43 0.65
C ASP A 87 1.15 -13.80 0.50
N GLY A 88 2.35 -13.83 -0.12
CA GLY A 88 3.09 -15.05 -0.42
C GLY A 88 2.93 -15.54 -1.86
N ASP A 89 1.94 -15.05 -2.59
CA ASP A 89 1.75 -15.33 -4.02
C ASP A 89 1.82 -14.04 -4.86
N THR A 90 1.24 -12.97 -4.35
CA THR A 90 1.12 -11.68 -5.03
C THR A 90 1.55 -10.53 -4.14
N THR A 91 2.00 -9.45 -4.78
CA THR A 91 2.29 -8.17 -4.15
C THR A 91 1.34 -7.11 -4.65
N ILE A 92 0.58 -6.51 -3.74
CA ILE A 92 -0.26 -5.35 -4.03
C ILE A 92 0.55 -4.08 -3.82
N GLY A 93 0.38 -3.10 -4.70
CA GLY A 93 0.99 -1.78 -4.55
C GLY A 93 0.08 -0.62 -4.99
N MET A 94 0.60 0.59 -4.80
CA MET A 94 0.00 1.85 -5.24
C MET A 94 0.97 2.57 -6.16
N LEU A 95 0.51 2.95 -7.35
CA LEU A 95 1.28 3.72 -8.30
C LEU A 95 0.86 5.20 -8.26
N TYR A 96 1.85 6.06 -8.12
CA TYR A 96 1.72 7.51 -8.23
C TYR A 96 2.45 8.00 -9.46
N VAL A 97 1.88 9.00 -10.13
CA VAL A 97 2.49 9.70 -11.25
C VAL A 97 2.60 11.18 -10.85
N ASN A 98 3.83 11.71 -10.83
CA ASN A 98 4.14 13.06 -10.38
C ASN A 98 3.50 13.40 -9.02
N ASP A 99 3.71 12.51 -8.05
CA ASP A 99 3.19 12.58 -6.67
C ASP A 99 1.66 12.56 -6.51
N GLN A 100 0.90 12.36 -7.60
CA GLN A 100 -0.52 12.12 -7.56
C GLN A 100 -0.82 10.61 -7.64
N PHE A 101 -1.68 10.12 -6.75
CA PHE A 101 -2.15 8.73 -6.82
C PHE A 101 -2.81 8.49 -8.18
N TYR A 102 -2.42 7.42 -8.86
CA TYR A 102 -2.88 7.10 -10.20
C TYR A 102 -3.72 5.82 -10.22
N CYS A 103 -3.15 4.71 -9.75
CA CYS A 103 -3.82 3.42 -9.75
C CYS A 103 -3.18 2.44 -8.75
N TYR A 104 -3.77 1.26 -8.64
CA TYR A 104 -3.18 0.14 -7.92
C TYR A 104 -2.33 -0.74 -8.84
N THR A 105 -1.42 -1.49 -8.23
CA THR A 105 -0.56 -2.46 -8.92
C THR A 105 -0.66 -3.86 -8.34
N LEU A 106 -0.41 -4.86 -9.19
CA LEU A 106 -0.21 -6.25 -8.80
C LEU A 106 1.09 -6.76 -9.43
N GLU A 107 1.95 -7.36 -8.62
CA GLU A 107 3.20 -8.03 -9.02
C GLU A 107 3.20 -9.46 -8.42
N ASP A 108 4.12 -10.32 -8.84
CA ASP A 108 4.38 -11.58 -8.15
C ASP A 108 4.89 -11.34 -6.71
N THR A 109 4.89 -12.36 -5.86
CA THR A 109 5.54 -12.29 -4.54
C THR A 109 7.04 -12.06 -4.64
N GLY A 110 7.62 -11.37 -3.66
CA GLY A 110 9.07 -11.27 -3.48
C GLY A 110 9.70 -12.45 -2.73
N LYS A 111 8.88 -13.38 -2.21
CA LYS A 111 9.30 -14.43 -1.28
C LYS A 111 9.46 -15.81 -1.92
N ARG A 112 9.14 -15.94 -3.21
CA ARG A 112 9.18 -17.22 -3.93
C ARG A 112 10.62 -17.68 -4.15
N THR A 113 10.95 -18.90 -3.71
CA THR A 113 12.30 -19.47 -3.77
C THR A 113 12.46 -20.59 -4.79
N ASP A 114 11.36 -21.20 -5.22
CA ASP A 114 11.32 -22.36 -6.12
C ASP A 114 11.37 -21.96 -7.60
N ASN A 115 10.82 -20.80 -7.97
CA ASN A 115 10.86 -20.27 -9.33
C ASN A 115 11.28 -18.78 -9.38
N PRO A 116 12.60 -18.49 -9.53
CA PRO A 116 13.11 -17.12 -9.60
C PRO A 116 12.58 -16.28 -10.76
N ALA A 117 11.97 -16.89 -11.78
CA ALA A 117 11.37 -16.17 -12.91
C ALA A 117 9.97 -15.60 -12.60
N GLU A 118 9.35 -16.04 -11.49
CA GLU A 118 8.05 -15.60 -10.96
C GLU A 118 8.24 -14.80 -9.67
N VAL A 119 9.19 -13.87 -9.69
CA VAL A 119 9.51 -13.00 -8.55
C VAL A 119 9.44 -11.57 -9.03
N ARG A 120 8.81 -10.70 -8.22
CA ARG A 120 8.84 -9.25 -8.45
C ARG A 120 10.27 -8.71 -8.50
N ILE A 121 10.46 -7.62 -9.22
CA ILE A 121 11.78 -6.99 -9.32
C ILE A 121 12.21 -6.37 -7.98
N PRO A 122 13.52 -6.19 -7.73
CA PRO A 122 13.99 -5.52 -6.52
C PRO A 122 13.45 -4.08 -6.40
N ALA A 123 13.32 -3.57 -5.16
CA ALA A 123 13.11 -2.15 -4.95
C ALA A 123 14.31 -1.34 -5.48
N GLY A 124 14.04 -0.15 -6.03
CA GLY A 124 15.07 0.63 -6.71
C GLY A 124 14.52 1.72 -7.62
N ASN A 125 15.42 2.33 -8.39
CA ASN A 125 15.10 3.37 -9.36
C ASN A 125 15.40 2.88 -10.77
N TYR A 126 14.39 2.85 -11.63
CA TYR A 126 14.49 2.30 -12.97
C TYR A 126 14.04 3.31 -14.02
N PRO A 127 14.86 3.61 -15.05
CA PRO A 127 14.39 4.38 -16.20
C PRO A 127 13.29 3.63 -16.95
N ILE A 128 12.33 4.36 -17.48
CA ILE A 128 11.28 3.80 -18.33
C ILE A 128 11.48 4.27 -19.77
N SER A 129 11.48 3.32 -20.70
CA SER A 129 11.57 3.58 -22.13
C SER A 129 10.67 2.65 -22.91
N PHE A 130 10.45 2.90 -24.20
CA PHE A 130 9.82 1.90 -25.06
C PHE A 130 10.70 0.64 -25.15
N SER A 131 10.05 -0.52 -25.24
CA SER A 131 10.75 -1.79 -25.43
C SER A 131 11.61 -1.78 -26.70
N LYS A 132 12.82 -2.33 -26.62
CA LYS A 132 13.74 -2.39 -27.77
C LYS A 132 13.31 -3.48 -28.75
N GLN A 133 12.90 -4.62 -28.22
CA GLN A 133 12.55 -5.81 -28.99
C GLN A 133 11.04 -5.89 -29.24
N ASN A 134 10.66 -6.57 -30.33
CA ASN A 134 9.28 -6.94 -30.62
C ASN A 134 9.08 -8.39 -30.19
N ASP A 135 9.00 -8.61 -28.88
CA ASP A 135 8.65 -9.92 -28.34
C ASP A 135 7.19 -10.28 -28.65
N GLU A 136 6.85 -11.55 -28.38
CA GLU A 136 5.52 -12.11 -28.64
C GLU A 136 4.41 -11.27 -27.98
N MET A 137 4.63 -10.82 -26.73
CA MET A 137 3.66 -9.98 -26.01
C MET A 137 3.46 -8.64 -26.70
N THR A 138 4.53 -7.97 -27.12
CA THR A 138 4.45 -6.69 -27.84
C THR A 138 3.72 -6.84 -29.18
N LEU A 139 4.00 -7.92 -29.92
CA LEU A 139 3.32 -8.20 -31.18
C LEU A 139 1.82 -8.48 -30.97
N SER A 140 1.48 -9.26 -29.95
CA SER A 140 0.10 -9.56 -29.56
C SER A 140 -0.67 -8.29 -29.19
N TYR A 141 -0.10 -7.40 -28.36
CA TYR A 141 -0.74 -6.14 -27.98
C TYR A 141 -0.95 -5.20 -29.16
N ARG A 142 0.02 -5.11 -30.09
CA ARG A 142 -0.16 -4.33 -31.33
C ARG A 142 -1.31 -4.84 -32.18
N ALA A 143 -1.41 -6.15 -32.34
CA ALA A 143 -2.49 -6.76 -33.11
C ALA A 143 -3.84 -6.52 -32.44
N LYS A 144 -3.89 -6.60 -31.10
CA LYS A 144 -5.12 -6.40 -30.32
C LYS A 144 -5.54 -4.93 -30.23
N TYR A 145 -4.58 -4.00 -30.21
CA TYR A 145 -4.81 -2.58 -29.94
C TYR A 145 -4.13 -1.63 -30.95
N PRO A 146 -4.35 -1.80 -32.26
CA PRO A 146 -3.57 -1.13 -33.31
C PRO A 146 -3.76 0.39 -33.33
N SER A 147 -4.83 0.93 -32.75
CA SER A 147 -5.16 2.35 -32.79
C SER A 147 -4.40 3.20 -31.77
N TRP A 148 -3.83 2.60 -30.71
CA TRP A 148 -3.18 3.37 -29.65
C TRP A 148 -1.97 2.68 -29.00
N PHE A 149 -1.74 1.39 -29.23
CA PHE A 149 -0.58 0.69 -28.69
C PHE A 149 0.53 0.54 -29.74
N GLY A 150 1.75 1.00 -29.39
CA GLY A 150 2.92 0.89 -30.25
C GLY A 150 3.98 -0.07 -29.72
N LYS A 151 4.50 0.17 -28.52
CA LYS A 151 5.55 -0.64 -27.86
C LYS A 151 5.30 -0.67 -26.37
N HIS A 152 5.66 -1.75 -25.68
CA HIS A 152 5.56 -1.78 -24.22
C HIS A 152 6.41 -0.71 -23.56
N LEU A 153 5.92 -0.20 -22.42
CA LEU A 153 6.70 0.62 -21.50
C LEU A 153 7.56 -0.33 -20.66
N GLN A 154 8.86 -0.26 -20.84
CA GLN A 154 9.84 -1.16 -20.26
C GLN A 154 10.67 -0.46 -19.19
N LEU A 155 10.81 -1.11 -18.04
CA LEU A 155 11.81 -0.74 -17.04
C LEU A 155 13.17 -1.25 -17.50
N SER A 156 14.14 -0.34 -17.60
CA SER A 156 15.52 -0.66 -17.98
C SER A 156 16.41 -0.80 -16.75
N GLN A 157 17.56 -1.47 -16.92
CA GLN A 157 18.58 -1.65 -15.87
C GLN A 157 18.08 -2.46 -14.67
N VAL A 158 17.10 -3.34 -14.88
CA VAL A 158 16.62 -4.27 -13.85
C VAL A 158 17.60 -5.46 -13.75
N PRO A 159 18.20 -5.75 -12.59
CA PRO A 159 19.12 -6.87 -12.45
C PRO A 159 18.42 -8.20 -12.76
N LYS A 160 19.00 -9.02 -13.65
CA LYS A 160 18.49 -10.36 -14.01
C LYS A 160 17.12 -10.39 -14.72
N HIS A 161 16.60 -9.25 -15.17
CA HIS A 161 15.37 -9.19 -15.96
C HIS A 161 15.58 -8.36 -17.22
N ASP A 162 15.31 -8.95 -18.39
CA ASP A 162 15.52 -8.31 -19.69
C ASP A 162 14.24 -7.67 -20.27
N ALA A 163 13.06 -8.02 -19.75
CA ALA A 163 11.76 -7.61 -20.28
C ALA A 163 10.73 -7.37 -19.16
N VAL A 164 10.89 -6.27 -18.42
CA VAL A 164 9.95 -5.88 -17.35
C VAL A 164 9.02 -4.80 -17.87
N TYR A 165 7.74 -5.12 -17.97
CA TYR A 165 6.73 -4.22 -18.54
C TYR A 165 5.72 -3.73 -17.52
N ILE A 166 5.21 -2.53 -17.76
CA ILE A 166 3.96 -2.06 -17.17
C ILE A 166 2.85 -2.40 -18.15
N HIS A 167 1.86 -3.20 -17.73
CA HIS A 167 0.75 -3.61 -18.60
C HIS A 167 -0.53 -3.89 -17.82
N HIS A 168 -1.62 -4.24 -18.53
CA HIS A 168 -2.83 -4.74 -17.90
C HIS A 168 -2.80 -6.26 -17.75
N GLY A 169 -3.50 -6.77 -16.75
CA GLY A 169 -3.70 -8.20 -16.52
C GLY A 169 -4.94 -8.41 -15.66
N GLY A 170 -5.46 -9.64 -15.63
CA GLY A 170 -6.60 -10.01 -14.78
C GLY A 170 -6.16 -10.66 -13.47
N SER A 171 -5.05 -11.42 -13.50
CA SER A 171 -4.49 -12.13 -12.35
C SER A 171 -2.95 -12.13 -12.39
N HIS A 172 -2.31 -12.51 -11.28
CA HIS A 172 -0.85 -12.74 -11.23
C HIS A 172 -0.37 -13.84 -12.18
N ARG A 173 -1.25 -14.67 -12.73
CA ARG A 173 -0.86 -15.63 -13.79
C ARG A 173 -0.52 -14.93 -15.11
N ASP A 174 -0.90 -13.66 -15.24
CA ASP A 174 -0.50 -12.77 -16.33
C ASP A 174 0.79 -11.99 -16.00
N THR A 175 1.27 -12.02 -14.74
CA THR A 175 2.62 -11.54 -14.38
C THR A 175 3.61 -12.66 -14.55
N THR A 176 4.49 -12.53 -15.53
CA THR A 176 5.71 -13.33 -15.59
C THR A 176 6.89 -12.38 -15.67
N GLN A 177 8.04 -12.82 -15.18
CA GLN A 177 9.30 -12.09 -15.33
C GLN A 177 9.37 -10.74 -14.62
N GLY A 178 8.57 -10.53 -13.57
CA GLY A 178 8.62 -9.33 -12.72
C GLY A 178 7.88 -8.11 -13.29
N CYS A 179 6.95 -8.32 -14.23
CA CYS A 179 6.10 -7.26 -14.76
C CYS A 179 5.17 -6.64 -13.69
N ILE A 180 4.74 -5.41 -13.95
CA ILE A 180 3.86 -4.63 -13.06
C ILE A 180 2.50 -4.50 -13.73
N LEU A 181 1.48 -5.14 -13.16
CA LEU A 181 0.09 -4.95 -13.62
C LEU A 181 -0.48 -3.67 -13.01
N VAL A 182 -1.32 -2.96 -13.77
CA VAL A 182 -2.02 -1.76 -13.30
C VAL A 182 -3.53 -1.91 -13.37
N SER A 183 -4.23 -1.39 -12.36
CA SER A 183 -5.69 -1.42 -12.26
C SER A 183 -6.27 -0.29 -11.41
N ASP A 184 -7.42 0.24 -11.79
CA ASP A 184 -8.18 1.21 -10.98
C ASP A 184 -8.74 0.60 -9.69
N SER A 185 -8.89 -0.72 -9.65
CA SER A 185 -9.52 -1.41 -8.51
C SER A 185 -8.89 -2.77 -8.26
N ILE A 186 -8.81 -3.11 -6.98
CA ILE A 186 -8.45 -4.42 -6.47
C ILE A 186 -9.70 -5.02 -5.84
N GLN A 187 -10.07 -6.23 -6.26
CA GLN A 187 -11.11 -7.00 -5.60
C GLN A 187 -10.49 -8.24 -4.98
N ALA A 188 -10.65 -8.40 -3.66
CA ALA A 188 -10.34 -9.64 -2.98
C ALA A 188 -11.59 -10.54 -3.05
N THR A 189 -11.59 -11.52 -3.95
CA THR A 189 -12.67 -12.49 -4.12
C THR A 189 -12.22 -13.85 -3.59
N GLY A 190 -12.49 -14.11 -2.30
CA GLY A 190 -12.08 -15.37 -1.66
C GLY A 190 -10.58 -15.40 -1.34
N SER A 191 -9.84 -16.37 -1.88
CA SER A 191 -8.38 -16.49 -1.72
C SER A 191 -7.57 -15.73 -2.78
N ASP A 192 -8.22 -15.30 -3.87
CA ASP A 192 -7.52 -14.77 -5.03
C ASP A 192 -7.81 -13.26 -5.18
N THR A 193 -6.77 -12.51 -5.52
CA THR A 193 -6.85 -11.07 -5.80
C THR A 193 -7.06 -10.87 -7.30
N GLU A 194 -8.20 -10.30 -7.70
CA GLU A 194 -8.53 -10.00 -9.09
C GLU A 194 -8.48 -8.49 -9.38
N LEU A 195 -7.97 -8.12 -10.56
CA LEU A 195 -7.93 -6.74 -11.03
C LEU A 195 -9.09 -6.46 -12.00
N THR A 196 -9.96 -5.51 -11.65
CA THR A 196 -11.03 -5.04 -12.54
C THR A 196 -10.73 -3.68 -13.16
N ASN A 197 -11.10 -3.49 -14.43
CA ASN A 197 -10.79 -2.31 -15.26
C ASN A 197 -9.30 -2.09 -15.57
N SER A 198 -8.47 -3.13 -15.45
CA SER A 198 -7.02 -3.05 -15.74
C SER A 198 -6.71 -2.55 -17.16
N MET A 199 -7.51 -2.98 -18.14
CA MET A 199 -7.35 -2.57 -19.54
C MET A 199 -7.48 -1.04 -19.76
N LEU A 200 -8.55 -0.43 -19.25
CA LEU A 200 -8.78 1.01 -19.37
C LEU A 200 -7.76 1.81 -18.57
N THR A 201 -7.34 1.27 -17.43
CA THR A 201 -6.28 1.85 -16.58
C THR A 201 -4.96 1.91 -17.34
N PHE A 202 -4.56 0.78 -17.92
CA PHE A 202 -3.36 0.68 -18.72
C PHE A 202 -3.43 1.57 -19.95
N GLN A 203 -4.53 1.58 -20.71
CA GLN A 203 -4.66 2.44 -21.89
C GLN A 203 -4.43 3.92 -21.56
N ARG A 204 -5.06 4.44 -20.49
CA ARG A 204 -4.88 5.84 -20.06
C ARG A 204 -3.43 6.13 -19.66
N LEU A 205 -2.83 5.25 -18.85
CA LEU A 205 -1.43 5.39 -18.41
C LEU A 205 -0.49 5.36 -19.61
N TYR A 206 -0.70 4.40 -20.51
CA TYR A 206 0.09 4.19 -21.70
C TYR A 206 0.06 5.40 -22.62
N GLN A 207 -1.13 5.92 -22.93
CA GLN A 207 -1.27 7.09 -23.80
C GLN A 207 -0.59 8.32 -23.21
N PHE A 208 -0.77 8.57 -21.91
CA PHE A 208 -0.08 9.65 -21.20
C PHE A 208 1.45 9.51 -21.30
N MET A 209 1.99 8.35 -20.92
CA MET A 209 3.44 8.14 -20.89
C MET A 209 4.07 8.10 -22.27
N SER A 210 3.42 7.43 -23.23
CA SER A 210 3.95 7.28 -24.59
C SER A 210 4.02 8.62 -25.33
N GLN A 211 3.02 9.49 -25.15
CA GLN A 211 3.04 10.85 -25.70
C GLN A 211 4.22 11.65 -25.13
N GLN A 212 4.43 11.60 -23.82
CA GLN A 212 5.50 12.34 -23.16
C GLN A 212 6.90 11.79 -23.51
N LEU A 213 7.05 10.46 -23.62
CA LEU A 213 8.27 9.83 -24.10
C LEU A 213 8.58 10.22 -25.55
N ALA A 214 7.59 10.24 -26.42
CA ALA A 214 7.74 10.68 -27.81
C ALA A 214 8.14 12.16 -27.90
N ALA A 215 7.70 13.00 -26.96
CA ALA A 215 8.13 14.39 -26.82
C ALA A 215 9.51 14.56 -26.17
N GLY A 216 10.22 13.47 -25.85
CA GLY A 216 11.57 13.51 -25.27
C GLY A 216 11.61 13.70 -23.75
N THR A 217 10.47 13.63 -23.06
CA THR A 217 10.44 13.72 -21.59
C THR A 217 10.93 12.41 -20.99
N ALA A 218 11.97 12.46 -20.15
CA ALA A 218 12.47 11.30 -19.43
C ALA A 218 11.44 10.80 -18.38
N HIS A 219 11.37 9.48 -18.20
CA HIS A 219 10.52 8.84 -17.20
C HIS A 219 11.35 7.92 -16.31
N ARG A 220 11.04 7.90 -15.02
CA ARG A 220 11.68 7.01 -14.04
C ARG A 220 10.62 6.50 -13.07
N ILE A 221 10.71 5.22 -12.69
CA ILE A 221 9.94 4.65 -11.58
C ILE A 221 10.85 4.40 -10.38
N SER A 222 10.38 4.83 -9.22
CA SER A 222 10.98 4.54 -7.91
C SER A 222 10.08 3.54 -7.18
N ILE A 223 10.63 2.37 -6.87
CA ILE A 223 9.92 1.23 -6.26
C ILE A 223 10.35 1.11 -4.80
N TYR A 224 9.38 1.04 -3.89
CA TYR A 224 9.59 0.92 -2.46
C TYR A 224 8.86 -0.31 -1.89
N ASP A 225 9.57 -1.13 -1.14
CA ASP A 225 9.01 -2.28 -0.42
C ASP A 225 8.19 -1.82 0.81
N GLU A 226 7.32 -2.71 1.30
CA GLU A 226 6.23 -2.53 2.26
C GLU A 226 6.59 -1.79 3.55
N LYS A 227 7.87 -1.76 3.91
CA LYS A 227 8.38 -1.05 5.08
C LYS A 227 8.45 0.47 4.90
N TRP A 228 8.08 1.04 3.74
CA TRP A 228 8.04 2.48 3.50
C TRP A 228 7.15 3.24 4.50
N ILE A 229 6.08 2.61 5.02
CA ILE A 229 5.21 3.22 6.04
C ILE A 229 5.97 3.49 7.34
N ASN A 230 6.93 2.63 7.70
CA ASN A 230 7.71 2.80 8.94
C ASN A 230 8.59 4.05 8.88
N GLN A 231 8.95 4.52 7.68
CA GLN A 231 9.70 5.76 7.50
C GLN A 231 8.83 6.99 7.79
N LEU A 232 7.50 6.88 7.65
CA LEU A 232 6.55 7.95 7.99
C LEU A 232 6.22 8.02 9.48
N THR A 233 6.40 6.93 10.23
CA THR A 233 6.11 6.88 11.67
C THR A 233 7.32 7.26 12.54
N GLN A 234 8.53 7.18 12.00
CA GLN A 234 9.78 7.55 12.69
C GLN A 234 10.11 9.06 12.65
N THR A 235 9.24 9.89 12.08
CA THR A 235 9.40 11.36 12.02
C THR A 235 8.66 12.13 13.13
N LYS A 236 8.30 11.46 14.23
CA LYS A 236 7.71 12.08 15.42
C LYS A 236 8.68 12.26 16.57
#